data_AF-A0A8T6XWA0-F1
#
_entry.id   AF-A0A8T6XWA0-F1
#
_cell.length_a   1.000
_cell.length_b   1.000
_cell.length_c   1.000
_cell.angle_alpha   90.00
_cell.angle_beta   90.00
_cell.angle_gamma   90.00
#
_symmetry.space_group_name_H-M   'P 1'
#
loop_
_entity.id
_entity.type
_entity.pdbx_description
1 polymer ?
#
loop_
_entity_poly.entity_id
_entity_poly.type
_entity_poly.pdbx_seq_one_letter_code
_entity_poly.pdbx_strand_id
1 'polypeptide(L)' 'EEREAKEVLFMGEYRIAPEGAEALNPAFDVTPASLVTGIITDRGIITPDDIDPDQLSLY' A
#
# COMPACT_ATOMS: atom_id res chain seq x y z
N GLU A 1 -6.39 -4.60 0.82
CA GLU A 1 -6.29 -6.05 1.16
C GLU A 1 -5.76 -6.15 2.57
N GLU A 2 -6.33 -7.02 3.39
CA GLU A 2 -5.80 -7.39 4.70
C GLU A 2 -5.21 -8.80 4.56
N ARG A 3 -3.98 -8.99 5.05
CA ARG A 3 -3.27 -10.28 5.00
C ARG A 3 -3.28 -10.96 6.36
N GLU A 4 -2.82 -12.21 6.39
CA GLU A 4 -2.82 -12.99 7.63
C GLU A 4 -1.93 -12.33 8.69
N ALA A 5 -2.44 -12.23 9.92
CA ALA A 5 -1.70 -11.70 11.07
C ALA A 5 -0.38 -12.46 11.32
N LYS A 6 -0.27 -13.73 10.86
CA LYS A 6 0.95 -14.54 10.98
C LYS A 6 2.17 -13.83 10.38
N GLU A 7 2.01 -13.09 9.28
CA GLU A 7 3.14 -12.40 8.62
C GLU A 7 3.76 -11.28 9.47
N VAL A 8 3.00 -10.75 10.45
CA VAL A 8 3.49 -9.76 11.43
C VAL A 8 3.98 -10.46 12.70
N LEU A 9 3.26 -11.48 13.16
CA LEU A 9 3.56 -12.17 14.42
C LEU A 9 4.76 -13.14 14.31
N PHE A 10 5.09 -13.58 13.10
CA PHE A 10 6.13 -14.57 12.81
C PHE A 10 7.08 -14.08 11.70
N MET A 11 8.34 -14.52 11.76
CA MET A 11 9.28 -14.45 10.65
C MET A 11 9.57 -15.88 10.18
N GLY A 12 9.02 -16.23 9.00
CA GLY A 12 8.97 -17.63 8.57
C GLY A 12 8.14 -18.46 9.56
N GLU A 13 8.72 -19.54 10.08
CA GLU A 13 8.07 -20.40 11.08
C GLU A 13 8.31 -19.99 12.54
N TYR A 14 9.12 -18.95 12.79
CA TYR A 14 9.49 -18.53 14.15
C TYR A 14 8.66 -17.34 14.64
N ARG A 15 8.03 -17.47 15.81
CA ARG A 15 7.27 -16.37 16.45
C ARG A 15 8.24 -15.28 16.93
N ILE A 16 8.00 -14.04 16.54
CA ILE A 16 8.80 -12.87 16.93
C ILE A 16 8.04 -11.90 17.84
N ALA A 17 6.70 -11.93 17.81
CA ALA A 17 5.86 -11.14 18.70
C ALA A 17 5.51 -11.93 19.99
N PRO A 18 5.21 -11.25 21.12
CA PRO A 18 4.76 -11.91 22.35
C PRO A 18 3.58 -12.87 22.13
N GLU A 19 3.47 -13.88 22.98
CA GLU A 19 2.32 -14.78 22.98
C GLU A 19 1.03 -13.99 23.30
N GLY A 20 -0.04 -14.25 22.57
CA GLY A 20 -1.32 -13.54 22.69
C GLY A 20 -1.38 -12.14 22.05
N ALA A 21 -0.29 -11.62 21.47
CA ALA A 21 -0.34 -10.38 20.71
C ALA A 21 -1.21 -10.53 19.45
N GLU A 22 -1.99 -9.49 19.16
CA GLU A 22 -2.79 -9.35 17.93
C GLU A 22 -2.07 -8.42 16.94
N ALA A 23 -2.41 -8.52 15.65
CA ALA A 23 -1.82 -7.70 14.61
C ALA A 23 -2.87 -7.18 13.62
N LEU A 24 -2.66 -5.94 13.17
CA LEU A 24 -3.25 -5.41 11.95
C LEU A 24 -2.23 -5.62 10.82
N ASN A 25 -2.68 -6.08 9.66
CA ASN A 25 -1.79 -6.35 8.53
C ASN A 25 -2.42 -5.90 7.19
N PRO A 26 -2.71 -4.60 7.02
CA PRO A 26 -3.09 -4.06 5.72
C PRO A 26 -1.90 -4.20 4.76
N ALA A 27 -2.11 -4.87 3.64
CA ALA A 27 -1.04 -5.13 2.67
C ALA A 27 -0.65 -3.89 1.86
N PHE A 28 -1.56 -2.92 1.75
CA PHE A 28 -1.40 -1.71 0.96
C PHE A 28 -2.04 -0.52 1.67
N ASP A 29 -1.50 0.65 1.42
CA ASP A 29 -2.15 1.94 1.68
C ASP A 29 -2.32 2.72 0.37
N VAL A 30 -2.98 3.87 0.46
CA VAL A 30 -3.15 4.79 -0.67
C VAL A 30 -2.28 6.02 -0.44
N THR A 31 -1.41 6.32 -1.40
CA THR A 31 -0.66 7.57 -1.44
C THR A 31 -1.43 8.60 -2.29
N PRO A 32 -1.84 9.74 -1.72
CA PRO A 32 -2.48 10.81 -2.49
C PRO A 32 -1.62 11.28 -3.65
N ALA A 33 -2.24 11.54 -4.82
CA ALA A 33 -1.52 11.94 -6.04
C ALA A 33 -0.66 13.21 -5.85
N SER A 34 -1.09 14.14 -5.00
CA SER A 34 -0.34 15.37 -4.69
C SER A 34 1.02 15.12 -4.01
N LEU A 35 1.28 13.90 -3.52
CA LEU A 35 2.56 13.51 -2.92
C LEU A 35 3.48 12.76 -3.90
N VAL A 36 3.06 12.53 -5.14
CA VAL A 36 3.79 11.79 -6.16
C VAL A 36 4.34 12.74 -7.21
N THR A 37 5.66 12.84 -7.37
CA THR A 37 6.29 13.70 -8.40
C THR A 37 5.96 13.24 -9.82
N GLY A 38 5.84 11.94 -10.03
CA GLY A 38 5.47 11.36 -11.32
C GLY A 38 5.39 9.84 -11.29
N ILE A 39 4.64 9.28 -12.23
CA ILE A 39 4.41 7.85 -12.44
C ILE A 39 5.14 7.47 -13.72
N ILE A 40 6.11 6.56 -13.62
CA ILE A 40 6.85 6.06 -14.78
C ILE A 40 6.02 4.95 -15.44
N THR A 41 5.77 5.09 -16.74
CA THR A 41 5.01 4.13 -17.55
C THR A 41 5.79 3.77 -18.82
N ASP A 42 5.28 2.78 -19.57
CA ASP A 42 5.78 2.42 -20.90
C ASP A 42 5.58 3.52 -21.96
N ARG A 43 4.80 4.56 -21.65
CA ARG A 43 4.53 5.72 -22.51
C ARG A 43 5.26 6.99 -22.07
N GLY A 44 6.13 6.90 -21.06
CA GLY A 44 6.85 8.03 -20.47
C GLY A 44 6.40 8.34 -19.04
N ILE A 45 6.70 9.55 -18.58
CA ILE A 45 6.38 10.01 -17.22
C ILE A 45 5.04 10.76 -17.25
N ILE A 46 4.11 10.36 -16.36
CA ILE A 46 2.83 11.03 -16.11
C ILE A 46 2.92 11.73 -14.75
N THR A 47 2.55 12.99 -14.68
CA THR A 47 2.51 13.78 -13.44
C THR A 47 1.08 13.87 -12.90
N PRO A 48 0.87 14.26 -11.63
CA PRO A 48 -0.47 14.47 -11.10
C PRO A 48 -1.31 15.47 -11.92
N ASP A 49 -0.67 16.47 -12.53
CA ASP A 49 -1.33 17.48 -13.36
C ASP A 49 -1.86 16.91 -14.70
N ASP A 50 -1.34 15.76 -15.14
CA ASP A 50 -1.78 15.09 -16.36
C ASP A 50 -3.05 14.25 -16.16
N ILE A 51 -3.51 14.06 -14.93
CA ILE A 51 -4.63 13.19 -14.57
C ILE A 51 -5.85 14.04 -14.23
N ASP A 52 -6.97 13.77 -14.89
CA ASP A 52 -8.27 14.36 -14.56
C ASP A 52 -8.72 13.90 -13.16
N PRO A 53 -8.90 14.82 -12.18
CA PRO A 53 -9.33 14.49 -10.83
C PRO A 53 -10.67 13.74 -10.78
N ASP A 54 -11.57 13.99 -11.74
CA ASP A 54 -12.88 13.34 -11.78
C ASP A 54 -12.76 11.84 -12.15
N GLN A 55 -11.68 11.46 -12.85
CA GLN A 55 -11.34 10.06 -13.14
C GLN A 55 -10.76 9.31 -11.93
N LEU A 56 -10.25 10.02 -10.91
CA LEU A 56 -9.67 9.42 -9.70
C LEU A 56 -10.72 9.12 -8.61
N SER A 57 -11.92 9.69 -8.73
CA SER A 57 -13.00 9.56 -7.72
C SER A 57 -13.71 8.19 -7.67
N LEU A 58 -13.28 7.24 -8.51
CA LEU A 58 -13.88 5.90 -8.63
C LEU A 58 -13.26 4.84 -7.70
N TYR A 59 -12.35 5.22 -6.80
CA TYR A 59 -11.74 4.35 -5.78
C TYR A 59 -11.83 4.95 -4.38
#